data_AF-A0A6S7I1M3-F1
#
_entry.id   AF-A0A6S7I1M3-F1
#
_cell.length_a   1.000
_cell.length_b   1.000
_cell.length_c   1.000
_cell.angle_alpha   90.00
_cell.angle_beta   90.00
_cell.angle_gamma   90.00
#
_symmetry.space_group_name_H-M   'P 1'
#
loop_
_entity.id
_entity.type
_entity.pdbx_description
1 polymer ?
#
loop_
_entity_poly.entity_id
_entity_poly.type
_entity_poly.pdbx_seq_one_letter_code
_entity_poly.pdbx_strand_id
1 'polypeptide(L)'
;MLLSSLHKTQHKKYYCLSCLNGFNSQERLDEHIETCREVNGTQKTVMPKRGSKVMFKNHRRQLSVPFVIYADFESQLIPVDGDGKCLRKTQSHEMCSYGFKRVCYYDGKYDGEYKSYRGVGAIGRFLTDVLNETEECNRIIQDEFTKEAVMSVNDYTELEGATECHICGGKFSGDDKKVLDHCHVTGKFRGAAHNSCNLNYKLTGKIPVVFHNLRGYDSHFIMQGVAGLGERIEVIANNMQKYMSFRVGKQLVFIDSMQFMSSSLEALVGNLDKSRFKRMQCEWKGQDLEMLLEKGVYPYEYMSDWSKFKEKCLPGKSAFCSSLKEESVSEDDYVRACKMFDKFGCRSLGDYHDLYLKTDVLLLADVFEDFRRVCLDNYKLDPAHYISAPGLSWDAMLKRTGVKLDLLSNVDMYQFIEKGMRGGVSYIGHRHAQANNKYMSDYDPEKPSSYIMYYDANNLYGWAMSEKLPYGKFRWIDVGELDLSNYGKDREKGLILVVNLDYPSELHGKHNDYPLSPEIKLLMIC
;
A
#
# COMPACT_ATOMS: atom_id res chain seq x y z
N MET A 1 12.68 3.85 19.35
CA MET A 1 13.51 4.97 19.89
C MET A 1 13.97 5.89 18.75
N LEU A 2 13.07 6.67 18.15
CA LEU A 2 13.41 7.62 17.06
C LEU A 2 13.21 9.10 17.47
N LEU A 3 12.51 9.36 18.57
CA LEU A 3 12.24 10.72 19.05
C LEU A 3 13.38 11.33 19.89
N SER A 4 14.33 10.52 20.36
CA SER A 4 15.44 10.98 21.21
C SER A 4 16.63 11.51 20.42
N SER A 5 16.75 11.21 19.12
CA SER A 5 17.94 11.51 18.30
C SER A 5 17.85 12.76 17.44
N LEU A 6 16.76 13.53 17.50
CA LEU A 6 16.48 14.61 16.54
C LEU A 6 16.83 16.05 16.99
N HIS A 7 17.57 16.26 18.08
CA HIS A 7 17.83 17.62 18.57
C HIS A 7 19.31 17.97 18.79
N LYS A 8 19.69 19.14 18.24
CA LYS A 8 20.98 19.82 18.44
C LYS A 8 21.15 20.43 19.84
N THR A 9 20.12 20.36 20.69
CA THR A 9 20.12 20.90 22.05
C THR A 9 20.04 19.74 23.06
N GLN A 10 20.92 19.73 24.06
CA GLN A 10 21.10 18.63 25.04
C GLN A 10 19.93 18.41 26.02
N HIS A 11 18.70 18.84 25.70
CA HIS A 11 17.56 18.71 26.61
C HIS A 11 16.66 17.52 26.23
N LYS A 12 16.45 16.62 27.20
CA LYS A 12 15.57 15.45 27.07
C LYS A 12 14.11 15.91 26.97
N LYS A 13 13.45 15.62 25.85
CA LYS A 13 12.00 15.85 25.66
C LYS A 13 11.21 14.56 25.90
N TYR A 14 10.03 14.71 26.50
CA TYR A 14 9.05 13.67 26.79
C TYR A 14 7.85 13.88 25.87
N TYR A 15 7.35 12.83 25.21
CA TYR A 15 6.26 12.98 24.23
C TYR A 15 5.01 12.24 24.68
N CYS A 16 3.84 12.88 24.55
CA CYS A 16 2.57 12.20 24.73
C CYS A 16 2.31 11.28 23.55
N LEU A 17 2.18 9.98 23.80
CA LEU A 17 1.90 9.00 22.74
C LEU A 17 0.48 9.12 22.15
N SER A 18 -0.40 9.89 22.79
CA SER A 18 -1.77 10.11 22.29
C SER A 18 -1.84 11.30 21.33
N CYS A 19 -1.32 12.48 21.70
CA CYS A 19 -1.39 13.68 20.86
C CYS A 19 -0.07 14.10 20.20
N LEU A 20 1.05 13.42 20.50
CA LEU A 20 2.41 13.68 20.01
C LEU A 20 3.00 15.05 20.40
N ASN A 21 2.41 15.75 21.38
CA ASN A 21 3.00 16.95 21.95
C ASN A 21 4.29 16.61 22.73
N GLY A 22 5.31 17.47 22.58
CA GLY A 22 6.58 17.37 23.30
C GLY A 22 6.59 18.26 24.55
N PHE A 23 7.01 17.68 25.66
CA PHE A 23 7.09 18.27 26.99
C PHE A 23 8.55 18.27 27.47
N ASN A 24 8.89 19.25 28.30
CA ASN A 24 10.26 19.42 28.81
C ASN A 24 10.51 18.66 30.12
N SER A 25 9.50 18.01 30.70
CA SER A 25 9.61 17.16 31.89
C SER A 25 8.61 15.99 31.83
N GLN A 26 8.90 14.92 32.57
CA GLN A 26 8.00 13.75 32.68
C GLN A 26 6.72 14.11 33.43
N GLU A 27 6.81 14.91 34.50
CA GLU A 27 5.64 15.36 35.29
C GLU A 27 4.60 16.08 34.42
N ARG A 28 5.02 17.00 33.55
CA ARG A 28 4.11 17.71 32.63
C ARG A 28 3.47 16.79 31.59
N LEU A 29 4.17 15.72 31.22
CA LEU A 29 3.61 14.70 30.35
C LEU A 29 2.54 13.89 31.10
N ASP A 30 2.80 13.52 32.36
CA ASP A 30 1.88 12.73 33.17
C ASP A 30 0.58 13.51 33.46
N GLU A 31 0.69 14.79 33.87
CA GLU A 31 -0.46 15.71 34.01
C GLU A 31 -1.28 15.85 32.71
N HIS A 32 -0.59 15.87 31.58
CA HIS A 32 -1.23 15.97 30.27
C HIS A 32 -1.91 14.65 29.86
N ILE A 33 -1.34 13.48 30.17
CA ILE A 33 -1.88 12.18 29.77
C ILE A 33 -3.26 11.95 30.37
N GLU A 34 -3.47 12.36 31.63
CA GLU A 34 -4.76 12.20 32.34
C GLU A 34 -5.91 12.87 31.57
N THR A 35 -5.68 14.09 31.06
CA THR A 35 -6.72 14.85 30.33
C THR A 35 -6.73 14.57 28.83
N CYS A 36 -5.58 14.24 28.23
CA CYS A 36 -5.45 14.07 26.78
C CYS A 36 -6.26 12.89 26.24
N ARG A 37 -6.31 11.78 27.00
CA ARG A 37 -6.99 10.54 26.56
C ARG A 37 -8.51 10.70 26.49
N GLU A 38 -9.08 11.49 27.40
CA GLU A 38 -10.53 11.69 27.49
C GLU A 38 -11.05 12.68 26.44
N VAL A 39 -10.27 13.71 26.10
CA VAL A 39 -10.75 14.84 25.29
C VAL A 39 -10.38 14.74 23.80
N ASN A 40 -9.18 14.26 23.45
CA ASN A 40 -8.66 14.38 22.08
C ASN A 40 -8.61 13.05 21.31
N GLY A 41 -8.90 11.92 21.97
CA GLY A 41 -8.45 10.62 21.45
C GLY A 41 -6.95 10.68 21.12
N THR A 42 -6.53 10.00 20.05
CA THR A 42 -5.13 9.99 19.58
C THR A 42 -4.89 10.89 18.36
N GLN A 43 -5.30 12.17 18.36
CA GLN A 43 -4.90 13.11 17.29
C GLN A 43 -5.22 14.59 17.55
N LYS A 44 -4.45 15.50 16.94
CA LYS A 44 -4.76 16.93 16.85
C LYS A 44 -5.78 17.18 15.72
N THR A 45 -7.00 17.60 16.05
CA THR A 45 -8.03 17.91 15.05
C THR A 45 -7.78 19.27 14.40
N VAL A 46 -7.71 19.30 13.07
CA VAL A 46 -7.61 20.55 12.27
C VAL A 46 -8.73 20.55 11.24
N MET A 47 -9.70 21.44 11.42
CA MET A 47 -10.83 21.56 10.49
C MET A 47 -10.43 22.35 9.23
N PRO A 48 -10.95 21.97 8.05
CA PRO A 48 -10.74 22.72 6.82
C PRO A 48 -11.46 24.07 6.88
N LYS A 49 -10.97 25.05 6.09
CA LYS A 49 -11.63 26.36 5.99
C LYS A 49 -13.03 26.21 5.40
N ARG A 50 -13.96 27.07 5.79
CA ARG A 50 -15.33 27.10 5.23
C ARG A 50 -15.27 27.24 3.71
N GLY A 51 -16.03 26.38 3.01
CA GLY A 51 -16.06 26.34 1.54
C GLY A 51 -14.91 25.55 0.89
N SER A 52 -14.04 24.92 1.68
CA SER A 52 -13.01 24.02 1.14
C SER A 52 -13.65 22.84 0.41
N LYS A 53 -13.03 22.43 -0.70
CA LYS A 53 -13.48 21.31 -1.52
C LYS A 53 -12.33 20.34 -1.80
N VAL A 54 -12.66 19.07 -1.94
CA VAL A 54 -11.78 18.04 -2.49
C VAL A 54 -12.14 17.82 -3.95
N MET A 55 -11.11 17.86 -4.79
CA MET A 55 -11.20 17.56 -6.22
C MET A 55 -9.84 17.05 -6.70
N PHE A 56 -9.81 16.44 -7.87
CA PHE A 56 -8.55 15.98 -8.45
C PHE A 56 -7.64 17.17 -8.74
N LYS A 57 -6.41 17.11 -8.20
CA LYS A 57 -5.38 18.15 -8.37
C LYS A 57 -3.99 17.57 -8.68
N ASN A 58 -3.83 16.26 -8.57
CA ASN A 58 -2.53 15.59 -8.65
C ASN A 58 -2.16 15.25 -10.10
N HIS A 59 -2.30 16.20 -11.02
CA HIS A 59 -2.11 15.98 -12.46
C HIS A 59 -0.74 15.38 -12.79
N ARG A 60 0.31 15.74 -12.04
CA ARG A 60 1.65 15.17 -12.20
C ARG A 60 1.71 13.64 -12.14
N ARG A 61 0.79 13.02 -11.39
CA ARG A 61 0.77 11.56 -11.19
C ARG A 61 0.32 10.79 -12.42
N GLN A 62 -0.16 11.51 -13.44
CA GLN A 62 -0.43 10.96 -14.77
C GLN A 62 0.85 10.73 -15.57
N LEU A 63 1.96 11.41 -15.22
CA LEU A 63 3.27 11.11 -15.78
C LEU A 63 3.84 9.88 -15.08
N SER A 64 4.36 8.94 -15.86
CA SER A 64 5.04 7.79 -15.31
C SER A 64 6.29 8.22 -14.52
N VAL A 65 6.51 7.59 -13.37
CA VAL A 65 7.77 7.71 -12.63
C VAL A 65 8.89 7.14 -13.51
N PRO A 66 9.95 7.92 -13.82
CA PRO A 66 11.00 7.48 -14.73
C PRO A 66 11.72 6.22 -14.26
N PHE A 67 12.06 6.15 -12.96
CA PHE A 67 12.86 5.08 -12.37
C PHE A 67 12.21 4.52 -11.12
N VAL A 68 12.18 3.20 -11.01
CA VAL A 68 11.77 2.45 -9.81
C VAL A 68 12.87 1.43 -9.49
N ILE A 69 13.19 1.29 -8.21
CA ILE A 69 14.10 0.27 -7.71
C ILE A 69 13.26 -0.81 -7.05
N TYR A 70 13.40 -2.06 -7.50
CA TYR A 70 12.80 -3.22 -6.85
C TYR A 70 13.87 -3.89 -6.01
N ALA A 71 13.55 -4.20 -4.76
CA ALA A 71 14.52 -4.74 -3.83
C ALA A 71 13.87 -5.76 -2.89
N ASP A 72 14.72 -6.65 -2.38
CA ASP A 72 14.35 -7.60 -1.37
C ASP A 72 15.57 -7.93 -0.50
N PHE A 73 15.32 -8.35 0.74
CA PHE A 73 16.35 -8.72 1.69
C PHE A 73 16.19 -10.15 2.14
N GLU A 74 17.30 -10.75 2.54
CA GLU A 74 17.26 -12.00 3.28
C GLU A 74 18.06 -11.88 4.57
N SER A 75 17.64 -12.66 5.55
CA SER A 75 18.20 -12.65 6.90
C SER A 75 18.47 -14.05 7.41
N GLN A 76 19.54 -14.17 8.21
CA GLN A 76 19.77 -15.34 9.02
C GLN A 76 18.82 -15.35 10.22
N LEU A 77 18.32 -16.54 10.54
CA LEU A 77 17.45 -16.79 11.70
C LEU A 77 18.27 -17.41 12.81
N ILE A 78 18.80 -16.57 13.69
CA ILE A 78 19.65 -16.99 14.80
C ILE A 78 18.75 -17.41 15.97
N PRO A 79 18.79 -18.66 16.44
CA PRO A 79 18.01 -19.09 17.60
C PRO A 79 18.37 -18.27 18.85
N VAL A 80 17.37 -17.91 19.66
CA VAL A 80 17.56 -17.19 20.92
C VAL A 80 16.86 -17.95 22.05
N ASP A 81 17.58 -18.21 23.13
CA ASP A 81 17.00 -18.76 24.35
C ASP A 81 16.19 -17.66 25.07
N GLY A 82 14.88 -17.86 25.18
CA GLY A 82 13.98 -16.86 25.77
C GLY A 82 13.97 -16.90 27.31
N ASP A 83 14.28 -15.77 27.95
CA ASP A 83 14.10 -15.54 29.39
C ASP A 83 12.62 -15.40 29.75
N GLY A 84 11.87 -16.51 29.81
CA GLY A 84 10.70 -16.78 30.66
C GLY A 84 9.56 -15.77 30.90
N LYS A 85 9.55 -14.55 30.36
CA LYS A 85 8.59 -13.48 30.70
C LYS A 85 8.08 -12.78 29.42
N CYS A 86 6.85 -13.16 29.03
CA CYS A 86 6.00 -12.58 27.96
C CYS A 86 6.59 -12.49 26.54
N LEU A 87 5.87 -13.10 25.56
CA LEU A 87 6.19 -13.20 24.13
C LEU A 87 7.60 -13.75 23.87
N ARG A 88 7.73 -15.07 23.79
CA ARG A 88 8.99 -15.75 23.47
C ARG A 88 9.48 -15.32 22.08
N LYS A 89 10.48 -14.44 22.01
CA LYS A 89 11.29 -14.25 20.82
C LYS A 89 12.17 -15.49 20.68
N THR A 90 11.78 -16.43 19.82
CA THR A 90 12.49 -17.70 19.59
C THR A 90 13.69 -17.54 18.67
N GLN A 91 13.67 -16.51 17.81
CA GLN A 91 14.70 -16.26 16.80
C GLN A 91 15.00 -14.76 16.69
N SER A 92 16.26 -14.42 16.43
CA SER A 92 16.72 -13.09 16.04
C SER A 92 17.02 -13.08 14.56
N HIS A 93 16.47 -12.10 13.85
CA HIS A 93 16.65 -11.95 12.43
C HIS A 93 17.82 -10.98 12.20
N GLU A 94 18.87 -11.45 11.53
CA GLU A 94 20.02 -10.63 11.14
C GLU A 94 20.12 -10.57 9.63
N MET A 95 19.93 -9.39 9.04
CA MET A 95 20.03 -9.20 7.60
C MET A 95 21.42 -9.63 7.10
N CYS A 96 21.44 -10.61 6.19
CA CYS A 96 22.68 -11.18 5.64
C CYS A 96 22.92 -10.80 4.19
N SER A 97 21.87 -10.41 3.45
CA SER A 97 21.99 -10.06 2.04
C SER A 97 20.87 -9.16 1.54
N TYR A 98 21.09 -8.58 0.36
CA TYR A 98 20.07 -7.88 -0.41
C TYR A 98 20.28 -8.10 -1.91
N GLY A 99 19.20 -7.96 -2.65
CA GLY A 99 19.19 -7.84 -4.10
C GLY A 99 18.37 -6.62 -4.49
N PHE A 100 18.77 -5.92 -5.56
CA PHE A 100 17.92 -4.92 -6.18
C PHE A 100 18.13 -4.78 -7.68
N LYS A 101 17.10 -4.29 -8.36
CA LYS A 101 17.06 -4.00 -9.78
C LYS A 101 16.46 -2.61 -10.02
N ARG A 102 17.21 -1.73 -10.66
CA ARG A 102 16.69 -0.44 -11.19
C ARG A 102 16.01 -0.69 -12.53
N VAL A 103 14.80 -0.17 -12.67
CA VAL A 103 14.00 -0.25 -13.90
C VAL A 103 13.62 1.15 -14.37
N CYS A 104 13.86 1.43 -15.66
CA CYS A 104 13.43 2.63 -16.35
C CYS A 104 12.10 2.38 -17.06
N TYR A 105 11.13 3.26 -16.86
CA TYR A 105 9.84 3.18 -17.55
C TYR A 105 9.95 3.55 -19.04
N TYR A 106 10.77 4.56 -19.37
CA TYR A 106 10.76 5.20 -20.69
C TYR A 106 11.63 4.50 -21.73
N ASP A 107 12.77 3.97 -21.33
CA ASP A 107 13.73 3.34 -22.24
C ASP A 107 14.55 2.30 -21.48
N GLY A 108 14.37 1.03 -21.86
CA GLY A 108 14.99 -0.12 -21.18
C GLY A 108 16.52 -0.12 -21.25
N LYS A 109 17.14 0.68 -22.12
CA LYS A 109 18.61 0.83 -22.12
C LYS A 109 19.14 1.47 -20.83
N TYR A 110 18.29 2.15 -20.07
CA TYR A 110 18.64 2.73 -18.77
C TYR A 110 18.26 1.83 -17.59
N ASP A 111 17.73 0.61 -17.84
CA ASP A 111 17.60 -0.39 -16.78
C ASP A 111 19.00 -0.67 -16.20
N GLY A 112 19.11 -0.68 -14.86
CA GLY A 112 20.37 -1.01 -14.19
C GLY A 112 20.56 -2.51 -14.16
N GLU A 113 21.79 -3.00 -14.12
CA GLU A 113 22.04 -4.43 -13.87
C GLU A 113 21.49 -4.86 -12.51
N TYR A 114 21.19 -6.16 -12.35
CA TYR A 114 20.86 -6.70 -11.03
C TYR A 114 22.09 -6.61 -10.13
N LYS A 115 21.93 -5.98 -8.95
CA LYS A 115 22.99 -5.83 -7.95
C LYS A 115 22.59 -6.59 -6.70
N SER A 116 23.53 -7.34 -6.13
CA SER A 116 23.32 -8.02 -4.87
C SER A 116 24.58 -8.01 -4.00
N TYR A 117 24.38 -8.24 -2.72
CA TYR A 117 25.45 -8.43 -1.77
C TYR A 117 25.02 -9.41 -0.70
N ARG A 118 25.95 -10.27 -0.27
CA ARG A 118 25.79 -11.17 0.87
C ARG A 118 27.03 -11.05 1.75
N GLY A 119 26.84 -10.60 2.98
CA GLY A 119 27.93 -10.35 3.92
C GLY A 119 27.50 -9.51 5.12
N VAL A 120 28.41 -9.36 6.08
CA VAL A 120 28.19 -8.56 7.29
C VAL A 120 28.01 -7.08 6.92
N GLY A 121 27.10 -6.38 7.60
CA GLY A 121 26.83 -4.96 7.34
C GLY A 121 26.02 -4.72 6.06
N ALA A 122 25.29 -5.74 5.57
CA ALA A 122 24.47 -5.67 4.37
C ALA A 122 23.56 -4.43 4.32
N ILE A 123 22.96 -4.03 5.44
CA ILE A 123 22.06 -2.87 5.49
C ILE A 123 22.76 -1.53 5.16
N GLY A 124 23.96 -1.32 5.70
CA GLY A 124 24.71 -0.08 5.45
C GLY A 124 25.19 -0.01 4.00
N ARG A 125 25.58 -1.16 3.44
CA ARG A 125 25.97 -1.26 2.03
C ARG A 125 24.77 -1.08 1.09
N PHE A 126 23.63 -1.69 1.40
CA PHE A 126 22.39 -1.50 0.64
C PHE A 126 22.02 -0.03 0.50
N LEU A 127 22.02 0.71 1.62
CA LEU A 127 21.64 2.11 1.59
C LEU A 127 22.62 2.96 0.78
N THR A 128 23.92 2.68 0.90
CA THR A 128 24.95 3.32 0.06
C THR A 128 24.73 3.03 -1.42
N ASP A 129 24.51 1.76 -1.78
CA ASP A 129 24.33 1.35 -3.17
C ASP A 129 23.05 1.95 -3.79
N VAL A 130 21.95 2.00 -3.05
CA VAL A 130 20.68 2.60 -3.51
C VAL A 130 20.77 4.13 -3.60
N LEU A 131 21.56 4.79 -2.75
CA LEU A 131 21.86 6.22 -2.86
C LEU A 131 22.69 6.52 -4.12
N ASN A 132 23.75 5.74 -4.37
CA ASN A 132 24.55 5.86 -5.60
C ASN A 132 23.67 5.64 -6.85
N GLU A 133 22.76 4.66 -6.78
CA GLU A 133 21.84 4.40 -7.87
C GLU A 133 20.85 5.54 -8.10
N THR A 134 20.49 6.24 -7.03
CA THR A 134 19.64 7.43 -7.10
C THR A 134 20.34 8.59 -7.78
N GLU A 135 21.63 8.81 -7.49
CA GLU A 135 22.43 9.83 -8.17
C GLU A 135 22.50 9.58 -9.69
N GLU A 136 22.74 8.32 -10.08
CA GLU A 136 22.76 7.92 -11.48
C GLU A 136 21.41 8.13 -12.19
N CYS A 137 20.30 7.75 -11.54
CA CYS A 137 18.97 8.03 -12.08
C CYS A 137 18.72 9.52 -12.31
N ASN A 138 19.15 10.38 -11.37
CA ASN A 138 18.97 11.83 -11.51
C ASN A 138 19.81 12.40 -12.65
N ARG A 139 21.04 11.92 -12.81
CA ARG A 139 21.91 12.29 -13.93
C ARG A 139 21.23 11.96 -15.26
N ILE A 140 20.68 10.76 -15.41
CA ILE A 140 19.92 10.36 -16.61
C ILE A 140 18.68 11.25 -16.80
N ILE A 141 17.93 11.57 -15.73
CA ILE A 141 16.76 12.47 -15.85
C ILE A 141 17.19 13.84 -16.38
N GLN A 142 18.29 14.38 -15.87
CA GLN A 142 18.80 15.71 -16.27
C GLN A 142 19.31 15.69 -17.71
N ASP A 143 20.16 14.72 -18.05
CA ASP A 143 20.85 14.66 -19.34
C ASP A 143 19.92 14.22 -20.48
N GLU A 144 19.02 13.26 -20.23
CA GLU A 144 18.29 12.55 -21.29
C GLU A 144 16.78 12.85 -21.28
N PHE A 145 16.20 13.17 -20.11
CA PHE A 145 14.76 13.39 -19.94
C PHE A 145 14.39 14.85 -19.69
N THR A 146 15.26 15.78 -20.07
CA THR A 146 15.01 17.23 -20.04
C THR A 146 15.19 17.83 -21.44
N LYS A 147 14.57 17.22 -22.46
CA LYS A 147 14.64 17.70 -23.84
C LYS A 147 13.90 19.01 -24.02
N GLU A 148 14.46 19.88 -24.85
CA GLU A 148 13.80 21.08 -25.31
C GLU A 148 12.58 20.75 -26.17
N ALA A 149 11.63 21.67 -26.20
CA ALA A 149 10.42 21.49 -26.98
C ALA A 149 10.73 21.53 -28.48
N VAL A 150 10.24 20.54 -29.21
CA VAL A 150 10.31 20.48 -30.67
C VAL A 150 8.91 20.75 -31.20
N MET A 151 8.75 21.89 -31.88
CA MET A 151 7.46 22.34 -32.42
C MET A 151 7.44 22.35 -33.95
N SER A 152 6.33 21.86 -34.51
CA SER A 152 5.96 22.02 -35.91
C SER A 152 5.03 23.22 -36.11
N VAL A 153 4.84 23.64 -37.37
CA VAL A 153 3.90 24.74 -37.72
C VAL A 153 2.47 24.43 -37.26
N ASN A 154 2.05 23.17 -37.37
CA ASN A 154 0.72 22.74 -36.91
C ASN A 154 0.58 22.87 -35.39
N ASP A 155 1.62 22.55 -34.63
CA ASP A 155 1.59 22.65 -33.15
C ASP A 155 1.38 24.10 -32.68
N TYR A 156 1.95 25.09 -33.38
CA TYR A 156 1.69 26.50 -33.09
C TYR A 156 0.24 26.89 -33.35
N THR A 157 -0.34 26.37 -34.44
CA THR A 157 -1.75 26.61 -34.77
C THR A 157 -2.68 25.98 -33.73
N GLU A 158 -2.35 24.76 -33.27
CA GLU A 158 -3.07 24.08 -32.18
C GLU A 158 -2.97 24.86 -30.85
N LEU A 159 -1.78 25.36 -30.50
CA LEU A 159 -1.56 26.15 -29.29
C LEU A 159 -2.40 27.44 -29.28
N GLU A 160 -2.41 28.17 -30.40
CA GLU A 160 -3.18 29.42 -30.54
C GLU A 160 -4.69 29.15 -30.49
N GLY A 161 -5.15 28.12 -31.22
CA GLY A 161 -6.56 27.75 -31.33
C GLY A 161 -7.14 27.03 -30.10
N ALA A 162 -6.31 26.52 -29.18
CA ALA A 162 -6.77 25.74 -28.04
C ALA A 162 -7.73 26.52 -27.13
N THR A 163 -8.90 25.95 -26.85
CA THR A 163 -9.90 26.54 -25.94
C THR A 163 -9.85 25.96 -24.54
N GLU A 164 -9.16 24.82 -24.38
CA GLU A 164 -9.07 24.07 -23.13
C GLU A 164 -7.63 23.62 -22.85
N CYS A 165 -7.28 23.57 -21.57
CA CYS A 165 -6.01 23.08 -21.08
C CYS A 165 -5.95 21.55 -21.18
N HIS A 166 -4.96 21.01 -21.90
CA HIS A 166 -4.86 19.56 -22.11
C HIS A 166 -4.56 18.76 -20.81
N ILE A 167 -4.07 19.41 -19.74
CA ILE A 167 -3.66 18.77 -18.47
C ILE A 167 -4.84 18.61 -17.51
N CYS A 168 -5.65 19.66 -17.37
CA CYS A 168 -6.75 19.71 -16.40
C CYS A 168 -8.14 19.66 -17.06
N GLY A 169 -8.23 19.82 -18.39
CA GLY A 169 -9.48 19.90 -19.14
C GLY A 169 -10.26 21.20 -18.89
N GLY A 170 -9.69 22.16 -18.16
CA GLY A 170 -10.34 23.44 -17.88
C GLY A 170 -10.24 24.40 -19.06
N LYS A 171 -11.29 25.19 -19.31
CA LYS A 171 -11.29 26.25 -20.33
C LYS A 171 -10.27 27.34 -20.02
N PHE A 172 -9.72 27.94 -21.06
CA PHE A 172 -8.98 29.20 -20.95
C PHE A 172 -9.97 30.36 -20.83
N SER A 173 -9.79 31.19 -19.81
CA SER A 173 -10.46 32.48 -19.68
C SER A 173 -9.72 33.54 -20.52
N GLY A 174 -10.37 34.69 -20.79
CA GLY A 174 -9.80 35.74 -21.64
C GLY A 174 -8.45 36.29 -21.17
N ASP A 175 -8.17 36.19 -19.86
CA ASP A 175 -6.92 36.65 -19.25
C ASP A 175 -5.88 35.53 -19.06
N ASP A 176 -6.21 34.27 -19.39
CA ASP A 176 -5.29 33.16 -19.20
C ASP A 176 -4.17 33.16 -20.26
N LYS A 177 -2.92 33.25 -19.79
CA LYS A 177 -1.76 33.02 -20.63
C LYS A 177 -1.64 31.51 -20.95
N LYS A 178 -1.95 31.14 -22.19
CA LYS A 178 -1.70 29.79 -22.72
C LYS A 178 -0.18 29.55 -22.76
N VAL A 179 0.25 28.43 -22.20
CA VAL A 179 1.66 28.00 -22.28
C VAL A 179 1.77 26.66 -22.99
N LEU A 180 2.92 26.45 -23.60
CA LEU A 180 3.30 25.21 -24.26
C LEU A 180 3.64 24.13 -23.23
N ASP A 181 2.99 22.96 -23.30
CA ASP A 181 3.47 21.74 -22.64
C ASP A 181 4.10 20.79 -23.65
N HIS A 182 5.18 20.13 -23.25
CA HIS A 182 5.86 19.13 -24.05
C HIS A 182 6.31 17.95 -23.22
N CYS A 183 6.60 16.86 -23.91
CA CYS A 183 7.17 15.68 -23.29
C CYS A 183 8.67 15.88 -23.04
N HIS A 184 9.08 15.98 -21.78
CA HIS A 184 10.50 16.17 -21.44
C HIS A 184 11.41 15.02 -21.90
N VAL A 185 10.87 13.82 -22.15
CA VAL A 185 11.64 12.66 -22.66
C VAL A 185 11.87 12.72 -24.17
N THR A 186 10.90 13.26 -24.93
CA THR A 186 10.92 13.21 -26.40
C THR A 186 10.98 14.58 -27.07
N GLY A 187 10.85 15.68 -26.34
CA GLY A 187 10.72 17.05 -26.86
C GLY A 187 9.36 17.36 -27.51
N LYS A 188 8.59 16.33 -27.91
CA LYS A 188 7.31 16.49 -28.61
C LYS A 188 6.28 17.31 -27.83
N PHE A 189 5.63 18.24 -28.53
CA PHE A 189 4.48 18.99 -28.04
C PHE A 189 3.34 18.06 -27.58
N ARG A 190 2.63 18.46 -26.50
CA ARG A 190 1.49 17.74 -25.94
C ARG A 190 0.19 18.53 -25.98
N GLY A 191 0.26 19.86 -25.91
CA GLY A 191 -0.92 20.71 -25.93
C GLY A 191 -0.72 22.05 -25.21
N ALA A 192 -1.72 22.91 -25.36
CA ALA A 192 -1.83 24.15 -24.59
C ALA A 192 -2.21 23.85 -23.13
N ALA A 193 -1.52 24.47 -22.18
CA ALA A 193 -1.79 24.31 -20.76
C ALA A 193 -1.97 25.65 -20.05
N HIS A 194 -2.65 25.64 -18.89
CA HIS A 194 -2.53 26.74 -17.93
C HIS A 194 -1.11 26.75 -17.37
N ASN A 195 -0.56 27.94 -17.13
CA ASN A 195 0.79 28.09 -16.55
C ASN A 195 0.96 27.31 -15.23
N SER A 196 -0.04 27.37 -14.35
CA SER A 196 -0.05 26.63 -13.09
C SER A 196 -0.12 25.11 -13.26
N CYS A 197 -0.82 24.62 -14.28
CA CYS A 197 -0.89 23.19 -14.59
C CYS A 197 0.45 22.70 -15.11
N ASN A 198 1.03 23.40 -16.09
CA ASN A 198 2.33 23.08 -16.68
C ASN A 198 3.45 23.02 -15.64
N LEU A 199 3.58 24.04 -14.77
CA LEU A 199 4.60 24.07 -13.71
C LEU A 199 4.52 22.87 -12.74
N ASN A 200 3.31 22.35 -12.54
CA ASN A 200 3.06 21.17 -11.71
C ASN A 200 3.24 19.85 -12.48
N TYR A 201 3.08 19.85 -13.80
CA TYR A 201 3.09 18.67 -14.67
C TYR A 201 4.48 18.30 -15.16
N LYS A 202 5.37 17.98 -14.20
CA LYS A 202 6.76 17.63 -14.48
C LYS A 202 7.18 16.33 -13.82
N LEU A 203 8.20 15.71 -14.40
CA LEU A 203 8.87 14.56 -13.82
C LEU A 203 9.44 14.92 -12.44
N THR A 204 9.40 13.96 -11.53
CA THR A 204 9.94 14.13 -10.18
C THR A 204 11.26 13.39 -10.09
N GLY A 205 12.26 13.97 -9.40
CA GLY A 205 13.46 13.23 -9.00
C GLY A 205 13.25 12.32 -7.78
N LYS A 206 12.00 11.95 -7.47
CA LYS A 206 11.72 10.96 -6.43
C LYS A 206 11.80 9.58 -7.04
N ILE A 207 12.46 8.66 -6.33
CA ILE A 207 12.69 7.29 -6.77
C ILE A 207 12.03 6.35 -5.77
N PRO A 208 10.95 5.69 -6.19
CA PRO A 208 10.35 4.60 -5.43
C PRO A 208 11.30 3.42 -5.29
N VAL A 209 11.44 2.93 -4.06
CA VAL A 209 12.06 1.64 -3.74
C VAL A 209 10.95 0.70 -3.27
N VAL A 210 10.65 -0.29 -4.08
CA VAL A 210 9.51 -1.19 -3.89
C VAL A 210 10.02 -2.51 -3.32
N PHE A 211 9.44 -2.88 -2.19
CA PHE A 211 9.59 -4.19 -1.55
C PHE A 211 8.22 -4.88 -1.51
N HIS A 212 8.20 -6.20 -1.35
CA HIS A 212 6.98 -6.94 -1.08
C HIS A 212 6.85 -7.22 0.41
N ASN A 213 5.79 -6.71 1.05
CA ASN A 213 5.58 -6.80 2.51
C ASN A 213 6.62 -6.02 3.36
N LEU A 214 7.12 -4.90 2.83
CA LEU A 214 8.03 -3.96 3.51
C LEU A 214 7.57 -3.63 4.94
N ARG A 215 6.28 -3.34 5.11
CA ARG A 215 5.69 -2.92 6.40
C ARG A 215 5.75 -4.04 7.43
N GLY A 216 5.68 -5.29 6.98
CA GLY A 216 5.69 -6.46 7.84
C GLY A 216 7.08 -6.87 8.29
N TYR A 217 8.12 -6.55 7.52
CA TYR A 217 9.45 -7.14 7.69
C TYR A 217 10.60 -6.15 7.47
N ASP A 218 10.94 -5.83 6.23
CA ASP A 218 12.21 -5.16 5.86
C ASP A 218 12.35 -3.74 6.40
N SER A 219 11.23 -3.05 6.62
CA SER A 219 11.23 -1.68 7.15
C SER A 219 11.93 -1.59 8.51
N HIS A 220 11.94 -2.66 9.30
CA HIS A 220 12.65 -2.70 10.58
C HIS A 220 14.17 -2.62 10.40
N PHE A 221 14.75 -3.37 9.45
CA PHE A 221 16.17 -3.32 9.15
C PHE A 221 16.57 -1.95 8.60
N ILE A 222 15.77 -1.41 7.67
CA ILE A 222 16.04 -0.10 7.06
C ILE A 222 16.05 0.99 8.13
N MET A 223 15.07 1.01 9.03
CA MET A 223 15.03 2.00 10.11
C MET A 223 16.21 1.91 11.07
N GLN A 224 16.75 0.71 11.31
CA GLN A 224 17.97 0.53 12.09
C GLN A 224 19.20 1.06 11.35
N GLY A 225 19.32 0.80 10.05
CA GLY A 225 20.45 1.24 9.24
C GLY A 225 20.49 2.74 8.98
N VAL A 226 19.34 3.37 8.70
CA VAL A 226 19.29 4.79 8.33
C VAL A 226 19.66 5.70 9.50
N ALA A 227 19.50 5.25 10.75
CA ALA A 227 19.98 5.98 11.92
C ALA A 227 21.48 6.29 11.87
N GLY A 228 22.28 5.45 11.19
CA GLY A 228 23.72 5.63 11.01
C GLY A 228 24.12 6.55 9.84
N LEU A 229 23.20 6.91 8.93
CA LEU A 229 23.53 7.68 7.72
C LEU A 229 23.51 9.20 7.91
N GLY A 230 22.87 9.70 8.96
CA GLY A 230 22.68 11.15 9.16
C GLY A 230 21.71 11.81 8.16
N GLU A 231 21.05 11.01 7.30
CA GLU A 231 20.05 11.49 6.35
C GLU A 231 18.71 11.83 7.03
N ARG A 232 17.97 12.79 6.44
CA ARG A 232 16.64 13.13 6.94
C ARG A 232 15.64 12.02 6.61
N ILE A 233 14.91 11.55 7.62
CA ILE A 233 13.84 10.57 7.45
C ILE A 233 12.47 11.24 7.61
N GLU A 234 11.57 11.03 6.65
CA GLU A 234 10.15 11.39 6.77
C GLU A 234 9.33 10.10 6.81
N VAL A 235 8.58 9.86 7.89
CA VAL A 235 7.87 8.59 8.12
C VAL A 235 6.37 8.81 8.10
N ILE A 236 5.64 7.91 7.44
CA ILE A 236 4.19 7.80 7.53
C ILE A 236 3.91 6.49 8.28
N ALA A 237 3.65 6.61 9.58
CA ALA A 237 3.46 5.47 10.47
C ALA A 237 2.00 4.98 10.46
N ASN A 238 1.79 3.66 10.48
CA ASN A 238 0.50 3.07 10.82
C ASN A 238 0.32 3.00 12.34
N ASN A 239 1.38 2.60 13.04
CA ASN A 239 1.46 2.54 14.50
C ASN A 239 2.94 2.67 14.92
N MET A 240 3.24 2.45 16.21
CA MET A 240 4.59 2.61 16.74
C MET A 240 5.63 1.61 16.18
N GLN A 241 5.19 0.54 15.52
CA GLN A 241 6.06 -0.53 15.00
C GLN A 241 6.02 -0.62 13.47
N LYS A 242 4.86 -0.38 12.85
CA LYS A 242 4.63 -0.56 11.41
C LYS A 242 4.56 0.77 10.70
N TYR A 243 5.34 0.90 9.62
CA TYR A 243 5.40 2.09 8.77
C TYR A 243 4.68 1.84 7.44
N MET A 244 3.77 2.73 7.06
CA MET A 244 3.03 2.64 5.79
C MET A 244 3.97 2.89 4.61
N SER A 245 4.85 3.89 4.77
CA SER A 245 5.92 4.28 3.87
C SER A 245 6.84 5.23 4.62
N PHE A 246 8.06 5.38 4.12
CA PHE A 246 9.00 6.36 4.63
C PHE A 246 9.89 6.84 3.49
N ARG A 247 10.47 8.02 3.70
CA ARG A 247 11.38 8.66 2.78
C ARG A 247 12.74 8.81 3.44
N VAL A 248 13.79 8.49 2.71
CA VAL A 248 15.18 8.70 3.14
C VAL A 248 15.79 9.78 2.25
N GLY A 249 16.34 10.81 2.88
CA GLY A 249 16.87 11.97 2.18
C GLY A 249 15.79 12.71 1.37
N LYS A 250 16.20 13.31 0.25
CA LYS A 250 15.30 14.10 -0.60
C LYS A 250 14.60 13.28 -1.69
N GLN A 251 14.98 12.04 -1.96
CA GLN A 251 14.60 11.40 -3.22
C GLN A 251 14.04 9.98 -3.06
N LEU A 252 14.57 9.19 -2.12
CA LEU A 252 14.15 7.80 -1.94
C LEU A 252 12.82 7.70 -1.20
N VAL A 253 11.85 7.02 -1.81
CA VAL A 253 10.54 6.75 -1.20
C VAL A 253 10.34 5.24 -1.15
N PHE A 254 10.27 4.68 0.06
CA PHE A 254 10.08 3.25 0.23
C PHE A 254 8.59 2.91 0.21
N ILE A 255 8.23 1.95 -0.62
CA ILE A 255 6.84 1.55 -0.91
C ILE A 255 6.70 0.05 -0.71
N ASP A 256 5.58 -0.34 -0.10
CA ASP A 256 5.19 -1.74 0.05
C ASP A 256 4.19 -2.12 -1.06
N SER A 257 4.58 -3.02 -1.96
CA SER A 257 3.69 -3.49 -3.02
C SER A 257 2.44 -4.19 -2.48
N MET A 258 2.50 -4.78 -1.27
CA MET A 258 1.36 -5.47 -0.65
C MET A 258 0.27 -4.50 -0.18
N GLN A 259 0.57 -3.20 -0.06
CA GLN A 259 -0.43 -2.14 0.16
C GLN A 259 -1.24 -1.82 -1.10
N PHE A 260 -0.84 -2.34 -2.25
CA PHE A 260 -1.56 -2.24 -3.52
C PHE A 260 -2.18 -3.57 -3.91
N MET A 261 -1.42 -4.64 -3.79
CA MET A 261 -1.76 -6.01 -4.19
C MET A 261 -1.63 -6.91 -2.96
N SER A 262 -2.70 -7.01 -2.17
CA SER A 262 -2.72 -7.69 -0.87
C SER A 262 -2.77 -9.22 -1.02
N SER A 263 -1.76 -9.80 -1.64
CA SER A 263 -1.58 -11.24 -1.84
C SER A 263 -0.09 -11.54 -1.88
N SER A 264 0.31 -12.78 -1.60
CA SER A 264 1.71 -13.22 -1.71
C SER A 264 2.23 -13.03 -3.14
N LEU A 265 3.54 -12.78 -3.28
CA LEU A 265 4.19 -12.68 -4.58
C LEU A 265 3.91 -13.89 -5.47
N GLU A 266 3.97 -15.11 -4.92
CA GLU A 266 3.60 -16.36 -5.61
C GLU A 266 2.22 -16.28 -6.27
N ALA A 267 1.18 -15.94 -5.51
CA ALA A 267 -0.17 -15.79 -6.02
C ALA A 267 -0.27 -14.70 -7.09
N LEU A 268 0.50 -13.61 -6.98
CA LEU A 268 0.53 -12.57 -8.00
C LEU A 268 1.19 -13.08 -9.28
N VAL A 269 2.33 -13.75 -9.17
CA VAL A 269 3.05 -14.36 -10.29
C VAL A 269 2.15 -15.37 -11.04
N GLY A 270 1.44 -16.24 -10.30
CA GLY A 270 0.51 -17.21 -10.88
C GLY A 270 -0.67 -16.61 -11.65
N ASN A 271 -1.00 -15.32 -11.40
CA ASN A 271 -2.07 -14.62 -12.10
C ASN A 271 -1.60 -13.87 -13.37
N LEU A 272 -0.28 -13.77 -13.60
CA LEU A 272 0.27 -13.05 -14.75
C LEU A 272 0.56 -14.00 -15.92
N ASP A 273 0.28 -13.52 -17.13
CA ASP A 273 0.69 -14.22 -18.34
C ASP A 273 2.23 -14.22 -18.49
N LYS A 274 2.79 -15.33 -18.98
CA LYS A 274 4.25 -15.51 -19.14
C LYS A 274 4.91 -14.39 -19.96
N SER A 275 4.21 -13.78 -20.92
CA SER A 275 4.72 -12.66 -21.73
C SER A 275 4.96 -11.37 -20.94
N ARG A 276 4.41 -11.27 -19.72
CA ARG A 276 4.55 -10.10 -18.85
C ARG A 276 5.85 -10.07 -18.07
N PHE A 277 6.54 -11.20 -17.94
CA PHE A 277 7.79 -11.34 -17.18
C PHE A 277 9.03 -10.94 -17.97
N LYS A 278 9.08 -9.68 -18.40
CA LYS A 278 10.15 -9.18 -19.27
C LYS A 278 11.53 -9.26 -18.62
N ARG A 279 11.63 -8.96 -17.33
CA ARG A 279 12.92 -8.91 -16.62
C ARG A 279 13.41 -10.33 -16.36
N MET A 280 12.52 -11.25 -16.00
CA MET A 280 12.87 -12.67 -15.95
C MET A 280 13.32 -13.20 -17.31
N GLN A 281 12.64 -12.84 -18.41
CA GLN A 281 12.97 -13.27 -19.77
C GLN A 281 14.32 -12.74 -20.30
N CYS A 282 14.84 -11.66 -19.72
CA CYS A 282 16.18 -11.15 -20.03
C CYS A 282 17.27 -12.06 -19.45
N GLU A 283 17.00 -12.74 -18.34
CA GLU A 283 17.95 -13.58 -17.61
C GLU A 283 17.81 -15.06 -17.97
N TRP A 284 16.58 -15.54 -18.11
CA TRP A 284 16.27 -16.95 -18.32
C TRP A 284 15.25 -17.16 -19.44
N LYS A 285 15.36 -18.28 -20.16
CA LYS A 285 14.52 -18.60 -21.33
C LYS A 285 14.04 -20.05 -21.27
N GLY A 286 12.96 -20.36 -21.99
CA GLY A 286 12.45 -21.72 -22.13
C GLY A 286 12.08 -22.35 -20.79
N GLN A 287 12.44 -23.62 -20.61
CA GLN A 287 12.15 -24.37 -19.37
C GLN A 287 12.74 -23.75 -18.11
N ASP A 288 13.88 -23.06 -18.22
CA ASP A 288 14.53 -22.44 -17.06
C ASP A 288 13.66 -21.29 -16.51
N LEU A 289 13.05 -20.51 -17.41
CA LEU A 289 12.09 -19.47 -17.03
C LEU A 289 10.86 -20.10 -16.37
N GLU A 290 10.29 -21.14 -16.97
CA GLU A 290 9.07 -21.79 -16.43
C GLU A 290 9.30 -22.31 -15.01
N MET A 291 10.47 -22.89 -14.74
CA MET A 291 10.83 -23.38 -13.42
C MET A 291 10.90 -22.24 -12.39
N LEU A 292 11.39 -21.05 -12.77
CA LEU A 292 11.56 -19.90 -11.87
C LEU A 292 10.29 -19.04 -11.69
N LEU A 293 9.26 -19.24 -12.52
CA LEU A 293 7.94 -18.61 -12.32
C LEU A 293 7.09 -19.35 -11.26
N GLU A 294 7.50 -20.57 -10.90
CA GLU A 294 6.85 -21.33 -9.84
C GLU A 294 7.44 -20.96 -8.46
N LYS A 295 6.71 -21.31 -7.40
CA LYS A 295 7.10 -21.03 -6.01
C LYS A 295 8.51 -21.56 -5.70
N GLY A 296 9.43 -20.65 -5.38
CA GLY A 296 10.71 -21.00 -4.77
C GLY A 296 10.51 -21.54 -3.35
N VAL A 297 11.34 -22.48 -2.93
CA VAL A 297 11.32 -23.01 -1.56
C VAL A 297 12.65 -22.72 -0.91
N TYR A 298 12.64 -22.12 0.27
CA TYR A 298 13.87 -21.73 0.95
C TYR A 298 13.89 -22.23 2.41
N PRO A 299 15.00 -22.85 2.89
CA PRO A 299 15.06 -23.42 4.23
C PRO A 299 15.42 -22.34 5.27
N TYR A 300 14.53 -21.38 5.49
CA TYR A 300 14.78 -20.19 6.30
C TYR A 300 15.40 -20.51 7.67
N GLU A 301 14.77 -21.37 8.47
CA GLU A 301 15.25 -21.68 9.83
C GLU A 301 16.58 -22.45 9.86
N TYR A 302 16.89 -23.16 8.77
CA TYR A 302 18.18 -23.84 8.63
C TYR A 302 19.33 -22.87 8.38
N MET A 303 19.04 -21.70 7.80
CA MET A 303 20.01 -20.65 7.50
C MET A 303 20.33 -19.80 8.73
N SER A 304 20.83 -20.46 9.78
CA SER A 304 21.05 -19.87 11.10
C SER A 304 22.41 -19.19 11.27
N ASP A 305 23.40 -19.48 10.42
CA ASP A 305 24.75 -18.94 10.54
C ASP A 305 25.52 -18.94 9.20
N TRP A 306 26.68 -18.28 9.18
CA TRP A 306 27.46 -18.05 7.96
C TRP A 306 28.10 -19.32 7.37
N SER A 307 28.29 -20.38 8.17
CA SER A 307 28.86 -21.64 7.68
C SER A 307 27.88 -22.36 6.74
N LYS A 308 26.57 -22.21 6.94
CA LYS A 308 25.50 -22.80 6.12
C LYS A 308 25.62 -22.46 4.65
N PHE A 309 25.97 -21.21 4.35
CA PHE A 309 26.19 -20.76 2.98
C PHE A 309 27.31 -21.50 2.24
N LYS A 310 28.23 -22.17 2.94
CA LYS A 310 29.35 -22.94 2.36
C LYS A 310 29.01 -24.41 2.14
N GLU A 311 27.87 -24.88 2.64
CA GLU A 311 27.42 -26.26 2.45
C GLU A 311 27.14 -26.51 0.97
N LYS A 312 27.57 -27.67 0.45
CA LYS A 312 27.62 -27.97 -0.98
C LYS A 312 26.36 -28.66 -1.54
N CYS A 313 25.40 -28.93 -0.68
CA CYS A 313 24.15 -29.60 -1.04
C CYS A 313 22.99 -28.98 -0.28
N LEU A 314 21.77 -29.18 -0.76
CA LEU A 314 20.56 -28.85 -0.02
C LEU A 314 20.46 -29.72 1.24
N PRO A 315 19.96 -29.17 2.37
CA PRO A 315 19.66 -29.97 3.53
C PRO A 315 18.50 -30.92 3.24
N GLY A 316 18.30 -31.90 4.11
CA GLY A 316 17.14 -32.80 4.02
C GLY A 316 15.82 -32.04 4.13
N LYS A 317 14.74 -32.61 3.58
CA LYS A 317 13.38 -32.02 3.57
C LYS A 317 12.92 -31.50 4.94
N SER A 318 13.29 -32.18 6.03
CA SER A 318 12.93 -31.77 7.39
C SER A 318 13.44 -30.37 7.78
N ALA A 319 14.51 -29.89 7.14
CA ALA A 319 15.09 -28.56 7.39
C ALA A 319 14.29 -27.41 6.73
N PHE A 320 13.28 -27.73 5.92
CA PHE A 320 12.37 -26.76 5.28
C PHE A 320 11.06 -26.57 6.07
N CYS A 321 10.98 -27.10 7.29
CA CYS A 321 9.82 -26.94 8.16
C CYS A 321 9.78 -25.52 8.76
N SER A 322 8.59 -24.93 8.83
CA SER A 322 8.39 -23.65 9.52
C SER A 322 7.76 -23.88 10.89
N SER A 323 8.49 -23.54 11.95
CA SER A 323 8.01 -23.57 13.34
C SER A 323 6.80 -22.67 13.59
N LEU A 324 6.58 -21.64 12.76
CA LEU A 324 5.43 -20.74 12.84
C LEU A 324 4.14 -21.33 12.26
N LYS A 325 4.26 -22.24 11.29
CA LYS A 325 3.10 -22.89 10.65
C LYS A 325 2.92 -24.35 11.07
N GLU A 326 3.93 -24.94 11.74
CA GLU A 326 4.02 -26.38 12.04
C GLU A 326 3.83 -27.27 10.80
N GLU A 327 4.11 -26.73 9.62
CA GLU A 327 3.92 -27.38 8.32
C GLU A 327 5.28 -27.64 7.67
N SER A 328 5.48 -28.87 7.19
CA SER A 328 6.60 -29.22 6.32
C SER A 328 6.28 -28.89 4.87
N VAL A 329 7.31 -28.52 4.10
CA VAL A 329 7.21 -28.43 2.63
C VAL A 329 6.66 -29.72 2.01
N SER A 330 5.91 -29.62 0.91
CA SER A 330 5.43 -30.80 0.18
C SER A 330 6.60 -31.59 -0.45
N GLU A 331 6.37 -32.87 -0.80
CA GLU A 331 7.43 -33.66 -1.46
C GLU A 331 7.78 -33.08 -2.84
N ASP A 332 6.77 -32.68 -3.61
CA ASP A 332 6.94 -32.10 -4.94
C ASP A 332 7.76 -30.80 -4.90
N ASP A 333 7.50 -29.97 -3.90
CA ASP A 333 8.24 -28.72 -3.66
C ASP A 333 9.72 -28.97 -3.30
N TYR A 334 10.01 -29.97 -2.46
CA TYR A 334 11.39 -30.33 -2.13
C TYR A 334 12.14 -30.91 -3.34
N VAL A 335 11.50 -31.82 -4.08
CA VAL A 335 12.07 -32.36 -5.32
C VAL A 335 12.33 -31.26 -6.35
N ARG A 336 11.45 -30.25 -6.44
CA ARG A 336 11.66 -29.08 -7.29
C ARG A 336 12.86 -28.24 -6.84
N ALA A 337 13.02 -28.01 -5.54
CA ALA A 337 14.19 -27.31 -5.01
C ALA A 337 15.52 -28.02 -5.37
N CYS A 338 15.56 -29.36 -5.23
CA CYS A 338 16.71 -30.17 -5.68
C CYS A 338 16.98 -30.02 -7.17
N LYS A 339 15.92 -30.10 -8.01
CA LYS A 339 16.05 -29.88 -9.46
C LYS A 339 16.59 -28.48 -9.77
N MET A 340 16.11 -27.43 -9.09
CA MET A 340 16.62 -26.07 -9.27
C MET A 340 18.11 -25.98 -8.90
N PHE A 341 18.50 -26.53 -7.75
CA PHE A 341 19.89 -26.51 -7.29
C PHE A 341 20.84 -27.12 -8.34
N ASP A 342 20.48 -28.28 -8.88
CA ASP A 342 21.29 -28.97 -9.91
C ASP A 342 21.23 -28.24 -11.26
N LYS A 343 20.04 -27.85 -11.71
CA LYS A 343 19.79 -27.25 -13.03
C LYS A 343 20.51 -25.92 -13.21
N PHE A 344 20.52 -25.08 -12.17
CA PHE A 344 21.19 -23.78 -12.18
C PHE A 344 22.66 -23.85 -11.71
N GLY A 345 23.19 -25.06 -11.50
CA GLY A 345 24.60 -25.28 -11.21
C GLY A 345 25.05 -24.69 -9.87
N CYS A 346 24.16 -24.65 -8.88
CA CYS A 346 24.48 -24.19 -7.54
C CYS A 346 25.56 -25.12 -6.94
N ARG A 347 26.69 -24.55 -6.51
CA ARG A 347 27.79 -25.32 -5.87
C ARG A 347 27.69 -25.27 -4.36
N SER A 348 26.85 -24.39 -3.84
CA SER A 348 26.63 -24.17 -2.42
C SER A 348 25.21 -23.66 -2.14
N LEU A 349 24.78 -23.77 -0.88
CA LEU A 349 23.57 -23.10 -0.38
C LEU A 349 23.64 -21.58 -0.56
N GLY A 350 24.85 -21.02 -0.61
CA GLY A 350 25.06 -19.64 -0.97
C GLY A 350 24.62 -19.29 -2.38
N ASP A 351 24.96 -20.12 -3.36
CA ASP A 351 24.56 -19.89 -4.75
C ASP A 351 23.05 -20.05 -4.90
N TYR A 352 22.46 -21.02 -4.20
CA TYR A 352 21.01 -21.21 -4.17
C TYR A 352 20.27 -20.02 -3.55
N HIS A 353 20.80 -19.49 -2.45
CA HIS A 353 20.29 -18.27 -1.82
C HIS A 353 20.35 -17.06 -2.76
N ASP A 354 21.49 -16.84 -3.42
CA ASP A 354 21.65 -15.69 -4.32
C ASP A 354 20.70 -15.80 -5.53
N LEU A 355 20.46 -17.02 -6.03
CA LEU A 355 19.47 -17.31 -7.07
C LEU A 355 18.03 -17.05 -6.60
N TYR A 356 17.68 -17.52 -5.39
CA TYR A 356 16.38 -17.31 -4.77
C TYR A 356 16.07 -15.82 -4.67
N LEU A 357 16.98 -15.06 -4.06
CA LEU A 357 16.85 -13.61 -3.88
C LEU A 357 16.77 -12.85 -5.22
N LYS A 358 17.58 -13.24 -6.21
CA LYS A 358 17.50 -12.64 -7.56
C LYS A 358 16.14 -12.88 -8.20
N THR A 359 15.59 -14.09 -8.04
CA THR A 359 14.29 -14.47 -8.60
C THR A 359 13.17 -13.64 -7.98
N ASP A 360 13.12 -13.53 -6.65
CA ASP A 360 12.09 -12.76 -5.95
C ASP A 360 12.12 -11.27 -6.34
N VAL A 361 13.31 -10.66 -6.45
CA VAL A 361 13.46 -9.26 -6.89
C VAL A 361 12.95 -9.04 -8.31
N LEU A 362 13.29 -9.94 -9.24
CA LEU A 362 12.90 -9.80 -10.65
C LEU A 362 11.42 -10.12 -10.88
N LEU A 363 10.86 -11.10 -10.17
CA LEU A 363 9.43 -11.38 -10.14
C LEU A 363 8.64 -10.18 -9.60
N LEU A 364 9.09 -9.59 -8.49
CA LEU A 364 8.49 -8.38 -7.93
C LEU A 364 8.52 -7.23 -8.95
N ALA A 365 9.65 -7.03 -9.64
CA ALA A 365 9.78 -6.02 -10.67
C ALA A 365 8.76 -6.23 -11.79
N ASP A 366 8.65 -7.44 -12.34
CA ASP A 366 7.71 -7.72 -13.42
C ASP A 366 6.24 -7.58 -12.97
N VAL A 367 5.88 -8.10 -11.79
CA VAL A 367 4.53 -8.00 -11.23
C VAL A 367 4.12 -6.53 -11.01
N PHE A 368 4.99 -5.73 -10.39
CA PHE A 368 4.65 -4.34 -10.10
C PHE A 368 4.66 -3.47 -11.36
N GLU A 369 5.56 -3.72 -12.31
CA GLU A 369 5.58 -3.04 -13.62
C GLU A 369 4.32 -3.37 -14.45
N ASP A 370 3.83 -4.60 -14.38
CA ASP A 370 2.54 -4.97 -14.97
C ASP A 370 1.38 -4.20 -14.32
N PHE A 371 1.37 -4.15 -12.98
CA PHE A 371 0.39 -3.37 -12.23
C PHE A 371 0.44 -1.87 -12.57
N ARG A 372 1.64 -1.29 -12.73
CA ARG A 372 1.83 0.08 -13.21
C ARG A 372 1.18 0.29 -14.57
N ARG A 373 1.43 -0.62 -15.52
CA ARG A 373 0.82 -0.57 -16.85
C ARG A 373 -0.71 -0.63 -16.77
N VAL A 374 -1.27 -1.60 -16.04
CA VAL A 374 -2.72 -1.73 -15.86
C VAL A 374 -3.34 -0.46 -15.28
N CYS A 375 -2.70 0.15 -14.28
CA CYS A 375 -3.18 1.39 -13.66
C CYS A 375 -3.07 2.61 -14.60
N LEU A 376 -1.99 2.70 -15.38
CA LEU A 376 -1.85 3.71 -16.43
C LEU A 376 -2.90 3.53 -17.52
N ASP A 377 -3.19 2.30 -17.95
CA ASP A 377 -4.19 2.03 -18.99
C ASP A 377 -5.60 2.39 -18.52
N ASN A 378 -5.96 2.00 -17.29
CA ASN A 378 -7.32 2.16 -16.77
C ASN A 378 -7.59 3.51 -16.09
N TYR A 379 -6.64 4.03 -15.32
CA TYR A 379 -6.82 5.24 -14.51
C TYR A 379 -6.03 6.45 -15.05
N LYS A 380 -5.06 6.22 -15.94
CA LYS A 380 -4.05 7.20 -16.37
C LYS A 380 -3.31 7.80 -15.18
N LEU A 381 -3.04 6.98 -14.18
CA LEU A 381 -2.30 7.34 -12.97
C LEU A 381 -1.27 6.24 -12.72
N ASP A 382 -0.02 6.64 -12.50
CA ASP A 382 1.03 5.68 -12.17
C ASP A 382 1.04 5.39 -10.66
N PRO A 383 0.84 4.13 -10.24
CA PRO A 383 0.79 3.76 -8.83
C PRO A 383 2.12 4.02 -8.10
N ALA A 384 3.23 4.16 -8.82
CA ALA A 384 4.54 4.49 -8.24
C ALA A 384 4.59 5.91 -7.60
N HIS A 385 3.58 6.76 -7.82
CA HIS A 385 3.42 8.05 -7.10
C HIS A 385 2.64 7.97 -5.78
N TYR A 386 2.13 6.78 -5.46
CA TYR A 386 1.23 6.53 -4.33
C TYR A 386 1.90 5.62 -3.32
N ILE A 387 1.30 5.51 -2.13
CA ILE A 387 1.80 4.63 -1.06
C ILE A 387 0.94 3.36 -0.95
N SER A 388 -0.32 3.42 -1.38
CA SER A 388 -1.27 2.32 -1.24
C SER A 388 -2.44 2.43 -2.24
N ALA A 389 -3.15 1.32 -2.44
CA ALA A 389 -4.34 1.24 -3.29
C ALA A 389 -5.45 2.23 -2.90
N PRO A 390 -5.77 2.50 -1.62
CA PRO A 390 -6.77 3.51 -1.26
C PRO A 390 -6.44 4.91 -1.78
N GLY A 391 -5.17 5.33 -1.69
CA GLY A 391 -4.76 6.65 -2.19
C GLY A 391 -4.83 6.75 -3.71
N LEU A 392 -4.45 5.67 -4.41
CA LEU A 392 -4.60 5.56 -5.86
C LEU A 392 -6.07 5.59 -6.29
N SER A 393 -6.91 4.78 -5.65
CA SER A 393 -8.34 4.64 -5.94
C SER A 393 -9.09 5.94 -5.69
N TRP A 394 -8.72 6.68 -4.63
CA TRP A 394 -9.29 7.99 -4.33
C TRP A 394 -9.02 9.01 -5.45
N ASP A 395 -7.75 9.13 -5.88
CA ASP A 395 -7.39 10.03 -6.98
C ASP A 395 -8.01 9.56 -8.31
N ALA A 396 -8.06 8.26 -8.57
CA ALA A 396 -8.69 7.70 -9.77
C ALA A 396 -10.18 8.04 -9.82
N MET A 397 -10.90 7.91 -8.70
CA MET A 397 -12.31 8.30 -8.58
C MET A 397 -12.50 9.79 -8.85
N LEU A 398 -11.72 10.66 -8.18
CA LEU A 398 -11.83 12.11 -8.38
C LEU A 398 -11.53 12.52 -9.82
N LYS A 399 -10.53 11.88 -10.45
CA LYS A 399 -10.13 12.15 -11.84
C LYS A 399 -11.19 11.69 -12.83
N ARG A 400 -11.73 10.48 -12.64
CA ARG A 400 -12.71 9.88 -13.56
C ARG A 400 -14.05 10.59 -13.51
N THR A 401 -14.48 11.04 -12.33
CA THR A 401 -15.79 11.69 -12.14
C THR A 401 -15.75 13.20 -12.30
N GLY A 402 -14.59 13.84 -12.08
CA GLY A 402 -14.47 15.30 -12.03
C GLY A 402 -15.21 15.94 -10.85
N VAL A 403 -15.65 15.13 -9.88
CA VAL A 403 -16.49 15.59 -8.77
C VAL A 403 -15.73 16.57 -7.85
N LYS A 404 -16.48 17.52 -7.29
CA LYS A 404 -16.00 18.44 -6.24
C LYS A 404 -16.79 18.17 -4.96
N LEU A 405 -16.14 17.57 -3.98
CA LEU A 405 -16.75 17.22 -2.69
C LEU A 405 -16.57 18.37 -1.70
N ASP A 406 -17.64 18.84 -1.06
CA ASP A 406 -17.50 19.85 0.00
C ASP A 406 -16.96 19.19 1.27
N LEU A 407 -16.06 19.89 1.96
CA LEU A 407 -15.57 19.46 3.27
C LEU A 407 -16.35 20.09 4.41
N LEU A 408 -16.59 19.30 5.45
CA LEU A 408 -17.17 19.78 6.71
C LEU A 408 -16.15 20.67 7.41
N SER A 409 -16.51 21.95 7.61
CA SER A 409 -15.69 22.91 8.36
C SER A 409 -16.16 23.12 9.80
N ASN A 410 -17.33 22.58 10.16
CA ASN A 410 -17.89 22.64 11.51
C ASN A 410 -17.61 21.32 12.23
N VAL A 411 -17.00 21.40 13.42
CA VAL A 411 -16.59 20.22 14.20
C VAL A 411 -17.78 19.43 14.73
N ASP A 412 -18.88 20.09 15.10
CA ASP A 412 -20.09 19.43 15.60
C ASP A 412 -20.75 18.59 14.51
N MET A 413 -20.83 19.09 13.27
CA MET A 413 -21.32 18.33 12.11
C MET A 413 -20.43 17.11 11.82
N TYR A 414 -19.11 17.29 11.90
CA TYR A 414 -18.17 16.21 11.70
C TYR A 414 -18.35 15.11 12.75
N GLN A 415 -18.38 15.47 14.03
CA GLN A 415 -18.61 14.54 15.13
C GLN A 415 -19.98 13.88 15.07
N PHE A 416 -21.01 14.62 14.65
CA PHE A 416 -22.36 14.09 14.44
C PHE A 416 -22.37 12.98 13.40
N ILE A 417 -21.72 13.20 12.25
CA ILE A 417 -21.62 12.19 11.18
C ILE A 417 -20.74 11.02 11.61
N GLU A 418 -19.58 11.28 12.21
CA GLU A 418 -18.64 10.26 12.67
C GLU A 418 -19.29 9.32 13.69
N LYS A 419 -20.02 9.85 14.68
CA LYS A 419 -20.79 9.06 15.65
C LYS A 419 -21.89 8.22 15.02
N GLY A 420 -22.38 8.61 13.84
CA GLY A 420 -23.39 7.88 13.07
C GLY A 420 -22.81 6.79 12.16
N MET A 421 -21.50 6.79 11.89
CA MET A 421 -20.89 5.80 11.00
C MET A 421 -20.92 4.40 11.62
N ARG A 422 -21.27 3.39 10.80
CA ARG A 422 -21.31 1.98 11.19
C ARG A 422 -20.56 1.14 10.15
N GLY A 423 -19.98 0.03 10.59
CA GLY A 423 -19.38 -0.97 9.72
C GLY A 423 -20.43 -1.89 9.08
N GLY A 424 -19.96 -3.00 8.50
CA GLY A 424 -20.86 -4.06 8.03
C GLY A 424 -21.63 -4.69 9.18
N VAL A 425 -22.89 -5.07 8.92
CA VAL A 425 -23.70 -5.82 9.88
C VAL A 425 -23.17 -7.25 9.95
N SER A 426 -22.73 -7.67 11.13
CA SER A 426 -22.37 -9.06 11.42
C SER A 426 -23.28 -9.58 12.52
N TYR A 427 -24.01 -10.66 12.23
CA TYR A 427 -25.07 -11.17 13.09
C TYR A 427 -25.10 -12.70 13.04
N ILE A 428 -25.28 -13.33 14.21
CA ILE A 428 -25.44 -14.77 14.37
C ILE A 428 -26.81 -15.03 15.00
N GLY A 429 -27.82 -15.33 14.19
CA GLY A 429 -29.17 -15.63 14.67
C GLY A 429 -29.36 -17.08 15.12
N HIS A 430 -28.57 -17.99 14.54
CA HIS A 430 -28.60 -19.40 14.89
C HIS A 430 -27.18 -19.85 15.26
N ARG A 431 -26.97 -20.26 16.52
CA ARG A 431 -25.62 -20.54 17.06
C ARG A 431 -24.87 -21.66 16.33
N HIS A 432 -25.60 -22.68 15.88
CA HIS A 432 -25.03 -23.82 15.15
C HIS A 432 -26.06 -24.39 14.18
N ALA A 433 -25.72 -24.52 12.90
CA ALA A 433 -26.54 -25.21 11.91
C ALA A 433 -25.67 -26.24 11.18
N GLN A 434 -26.20 -27.43 10.99
CA GLN A 434 -25.55 -28.52 10.26
C GLN A 434 -26.52 -29.04 9.21
N ALA A 435 -26.05 -29.13 7.97
CA ALA A 435 -26.84 -29.70 6.88
C ALA A 435 -26.92 -31.23 7.05
N ASN A 436 -28.11 -31.80 6.81
CA ASN A 436 -28.31 -33.24 6.77
C ASN A 436 -28.86 -33.63 5.39
N ASN A 437 -28.00 -34.03 4.46
CA ASN A 437 -28.46 -34.48 3.15
C ASN A 437 -27.52 -35.54 2.58
N LYS A 438 -28.03 -36.31 1.62
CA LYS A 438 -27.36 -37.47 1.01
C LYS A 438 -25.98 -37.21 0.37
N TYR A 439 -25.57 -35.95 0.23
CA TYR A 439 -24.27 -35.57 -0.32
C TYR A 439 -23.20 -35.37 0.78
N MET A 440 -23.60 -35.35 2.05
CA MET A 440 -22.70 -35.21 3.19
C MET A 440 -22.14 -36.57 3.62
N SER A 441 -20.88 -36.60 4.08
CA SER A 441 -20.22 -37.83 4.57
C SER A 441 -20.83 -38.40 5.85
N ASP A 442 -21.48 -37.54 6.64
CA ASP A 442 -22.11 -37.81 7.94
C ASP A 442 -23.65 -37.81 7.85
N TYR A 443 -24.20 -38.08 6.67
CA TYR A 443 -25.64 -38.12 6.44
C TYR A 443 -26.36 -39.15 7.34
N ASP A 444 -27.41 -38.70 8.01
CA ASP A 444 -28.26 -39.52 8.87
C ASP A 444 -29.66 -39.67 8.23
N PRO A 445 -30.02 -40.86 7.72
CA PRO A 445 -31.31 -41.09 7.07
C PRO A 445 -32.50 -41.03 8.03
N GLU A 446 -32.28 -41.13 9.35
CA GLU A 446 -33.32 -41.03 10.36
C GLU A 446 -33.70 -39.56 10.67
N LYS A 447 -32.89 -38.60 10.21
CA LYS A 447 -33.14 -37.17 10.39
C LYS A 447 -33.75 -36.53 9.13
N PRO A 448 -34.56 -35.47 9.27
CA PRO A 448 -35.07 -34.72 8.13
C PRO A 448 -33.94 -34.20 7.23
N SER A 449 -34.18 -34.16 5.92
CA SER A 449 -33.21 -33.59 4.99
C SER A 449 -33.14 -32.07 5.13
N SER A 450 -31.93 -31.52 5.24
CA SER A 450 -31.66 -30.08 5.32
C SER A 450 -30.43 -29.69 4.50
N TYR A 451 -30.47 -28.46 4.00
CA TYR A 451 -29.42 -27.84 3.19
C TYR A 451 -29.05 -26.49 3.79
N ILE A 452 -27.78 -26.10 3.66
CA ILE A 452 -27.30 -24.75 3.98
C ILE A 452 -26.93 -24.09 2.66
N MET A 453 -27.49 -22.91 2.40
CA MET A 453 -27.23 -22.13 1.20
C MET A 453 -26.35 -20.94 1.54
N TYR A 454 -25.29 -20.73 0.75
CA TYR A 454 -24.42 -19.56 0.86
C TYR A 454 -24.81 -18.54 -0.20
N TYR A 455 -25.14 -17.33 0.24
CA TYR A 455 -25.41 -16.19 -0.63
C TYR A 455 -24.40 -15.09 -0.34
N ASP A 456 -23.81 -14.55 -1.40
CA ASP A 456 -22.88 -13.43 -1.31
C ASP A 456 -23.27 -12.37 -2.34
N ALA A 457 -23.24 -11.11 -1.92
CA ALA A 457 -23.55 -9.99 -2.77
C ALA A 457 -22.29 -9.57 -3.54
N ASN A 458 -22.31 -9.79 -4.86
CA ASN A 458 -21.24 -9.34 -5.75
C ASN A 458 -21.06 -7.81 -5.66
N ASN A 459 -19.93 -7.36 -5.10
CA ASN A 459 -19.57 -5.94 -4.96
C ASN A 459 -20.64 -5.08 -4.24
N LEU A 460 -21.08 -5.52 -3.05
CA LEU A 460 -22.09 -4.84 -2.24
C LEU A 460 -21.87 -3.33 -2.09
N TYR A 461 -20.67 -2.91 -1.67
CA TYR A 461 -20.35 -1.50 -1.49
C TYR A 461 -20.27 -0.73 -2.81
N GLY A 462 -19.78 -1.34 -3.89
CA GLY A 462 -19.76 -0.70 -5.21
C GLY A 462 -21.17 -0.46 -5.77
N TRP A 463 -22.10 -1.39 -5.53
CA TRP A 463 -23.51 -1.18 -5.84
C TRP A 463 -24.07 -0.01 -5.02
N ALA A 464 -23.85 0.01 -3.69
CA ALA A 464 -24.29 1.11 -2.83
C ALA A 464 -23.67 2.46 -3.25
N MET A 465 -22.42 2.47 -3.72
CA MET A 465 -21.75 3.67 -4.23
C MET A 465 -22.27 4.14 -5.61
N SER A 466 -23.06 3.32 -6.30
CA SER A 466 -23.72 3.70 -7.56
C SER A 466 -25.05 4.43 -7.32
N GLU A 467 -25.53 4.45 -6.08
CA GLU A 467 -26.73 5.19 -5.67
C GLU A 467 -26.43 6.66 -5.37
N LYS A 468 -27.48 7.46 -5.11
CA LYS A 468 -27.33 8.87 -4.74
C LYS A 468 -26.66 9.00 -3.37
N LEU A 469 -25.47 9.61 -3.34
CA LEU A 469 -24.70 9.86 -2.12
C LEU A 469 -24.57 11.36 -1.81
N PRO A 470 -24.52 11.76 -0.52
CA PRO A 470 -24.30 13.14 -0.14
C PRO A 470 -22.87 13.58 -0.47
N TYR A 471 -22.72 14.69 -1.19
CA TYR A 471 -21.40 15.19 -1.63
C TYR A 471 -21.15 16.67 -1.34
N GLY A 472 -22.16 17.43 -0.87
CA GLY A 472 -21.97 18.83 -0.52
C GLY A 472 -23.22 19.56 -0.03
N LYS A 473 -23.07 20.88 0.18
CA LYS A 473 -24.11 21.79 0.74
C LYS A 473 -24.64 21.36 2.10
N PHE A 474 -23.77 20.78 2.94
CA PHE A 474 -24.11 20.39 4.32
C PHE A 474 -24.56 21.60 5.14
N ARG A 475 -25.72 21.49 5.79
CA ARG A 475 -26.26 22.49 6.71
C ARG A 475 -27.09 21.82 7.80
N TRP A 476 -27.14 22.45 8.96
CA TRP A 476 -28.17 22.14 9.95
C TRP A 476 -29.54 22.59 9.42
N ILE A 477 -30.58 21.87 9.84
CA ILE A 477 -31.97 22.23 9.60
C ILE A 477 -32.67 22.29 10.96
N ASP A 478 -33.56 23.24 11.13
CA ASP A 478 -34.39 23.29 12.32
C ASP A 478 -35.45 22.18 12.26
N VAL A 479 -35.72 21.57 13.41
CA VAL A 479 -36.65 20.43 13.50
C VAL A 479 -38.06 20.82 13.04
N GLY A 480 -38.47 22.08 13.24
CA GLY A 480 -39.77 22.59 12.79
C GLY A 480 -39.92 22.66 11.26
N GLU A 481 -38.82 22.64 10.51
CA GLU A 481 -38.82 22.61 9.04
C GLU A 481 -38.83 21.17 8.47
N LEU A 482 -38.77 20.16 9.34
CA LEU A 482 -38.65 18.76 8.94
C LEU A 482 -40.02 18.17 8.58
N ASP A 483 -40.27 17.97 7.28
CA ASP A 483 -41.40 17.18 6.79
C ASP A 483 -40.94 15.80 6.26
N LEU A 484 -41.22 14.76 7.04
CA LEU A 484 -40.92 13.36 6.72
C LEU A 484 -42.06 12.65 5.97
N SER A 485 -43.26 13.24 5.89
CA SER A 485 -44.46 12.56 5.37
C SER A 485 -44.30 12.09 3.91
N ASN A 486 -43.46 12.78 3.14
CA ASN A 486 -43.15 12.47 1.74
C ASN A 486 -41.64 12.26 1.49
N TYR A 487 -40.89 11.71 2.46
CA TYR A 487 -39.47 11.42 2.28
C TYR A 487 -39.29 10.10 1.49
N GLY A 488 -38.69 10.19 0.29
CA GLY A 488 -38.55 9.06 -0.63
C GLY A 488 -37.19 9.02 -1.32
N LYS A 489 -36.90 7.88 -1.96
CA LYS A 489 -35.58 7.54 -2.53
C LYS A 489 -35.10 8.52 -3.62
N ASP A 490 -36.02 9.19 -4.31
CA ASP A 490 -35.68 10.03 -5.47
C ASP A 490 -35.30 11.48 -5.14
N ARG A 491 -35.31 11.89 -3.86
CA ARG A 491 -34.98 13.28 -3.50
C ARG A 491 -33.54 13.65 -3.87
N GLU A 492 -33.35 14.92 -4.20
CA GLU A 492 -32.03 15.52 -4.43
C GLU A 492 -31.25 15.80 -3.13
N LYS A 493 -31.96 15.91 -2.00
CA LYS A 493 -31.37 16.25 -0.70
C LYS A 493 -31.50 15.07 0.27
N GLY A 494 -30.35 14.59 0.76
CA GLY A 494 -30.27 13.62 1.85
C GLY A 494 -30.57 14.25 3.21
N LEU A 495 -31.01 13.42 4.16
CA LEU A 495 -31.17 13.77 5.58
C LEU A 495 -30.37 12.80 6.43
N ILE A 496 -29.69 13.31 7.46
CA ILE A 496 -29.03 12.51 8.49
C ILE A 496 -29.66 12.95 9.81
N LEU A 497 -30.29 12.02 10.50
CA LEU A 497 -31.09 12.28 11.70
C LEU A 497 -30.57 11.45 12.87
N VAL A 498 -30.62 12.04 14.06
CA VAL A 498 -30.53 11.31 15.33
C VAL A 498 -31.91 11.41 15.96
N VAL A 499 -32.52 10.25 16.22
CA VAL A 499 -33.92 10.15 16.65
C VAL A 499 -34.03 9.16 17.80
N ASN A 500 -35.03 9.38 18.65
CA ASN A 500 -35.51 8.35 19.55
C ASN A 500 -36.58 7.53 18.82
N LEU A 501 -36.44 6.21 18.82
CA LEU A 501 -37.39 5.30 18.20
C LEU A 501 -38.21 4.62 19.30
N ASP A 502 -39.53 4.66 19.18
CA ASP A 502 -40.40 3.75 19.92
C ASP A 502 -40.51 2.44 19.12
N TYR A 503 -40.25 1.31 19.79
CA TYR A 503 -40.19 0.01 19.13
C TYR A 503 -41.24 -0.95 19.70
N PRO A 504 -42.40 -1.11 19.01
CA PRO A 504 -43.54 -1.83 19.55
C PRO A 504 -43.24 -3.28 19.94
N SER A 505 -43.66 -3.67 21.13
CA SER A 505 -43.37 -4.98 21.75
C SER A 505 -43.81 -6.17 20.89
N GLU A 506 -44.89 -6.02 20.14
CA GLU A 506 -45.45 -7.03 19.24
C GLU A 506 -44.54 -7.35 18.05
N LEU A 507 -43.56 -6.49 17.73
CA LEU A 507 -42.59 -6.71 16.66
C LEU A 507 -41.31 -7.41 17.13
N HIS A 508 -41.06 -7.44 18.45
CA HIS A 508 -39.80 -7.94 19.00
C HIS A 508 -39.53 -9.38 18.61
N GLY A 509 -40.53 -10.26 18.69
CA GLY A 509 -40.40 -11.65 18.27
C GLY A 509 -40.16 -11.83 16.77
N LYS A 510 -40.78 -11.00 15.92
CA LYS A 510 -40.65 -11.08 14.45
C LYS A 510 -39.29 -10.64 13.94
N HIS A 511 -38.67 -9.65 14.60
CA HIS A 511 -37.37 -9.13 14.19
C HIS A 511 -36.23 -9.62 15.08
N ASN A 512 -36.43 -10.69 15.86
CA ASN A 512 -35.40 -11.24 16.73
C ASN A 512 -34.16 -11.71 15.93
N ASP A 513 -34.41 -12.22 14.73
CA ASP A 513 -33.38 -12.68 13.79
C ASP A 513 -32.73 -11.54 12.99
N TYR A 514 -33.32 -10.34 12.99
CA TYR A 514 -32.77 -9.18 12.29
C TYR A 514 -33.29 -7.88 12.90
N PRO A 515 -32.75 -7.46 14.06
CA PRO A 515 -33.25 -6.28 14.76
C PRO A 515 -33.03 -5.03 13.91
N LEU A 516 -34.07 -4.20 13.82
CA LEU A 516 -34.01 -2.91 13.13
C LEU A 516 -33.27 -1.90 14.00
N SER A 517 -32.47 -1.03 13.39
CA SER A 517 -31.72 0.04 14.05
C SER A 517 -30.82 -0.44 15.23
N PRO A 518 -29.95 -1.44 15.02
CA PRO A 518 -29.11 -1.96 16.10
C PRO A 518 -28.11 -0.92 16.61
N GLU A 519 -28.00 -0.80 17.94
CA GLU A 519 -27.00 0.03 18.60
C GLU A 519 -25.74 -0.79 18.98
N ILE A 520 -24.60 -0.10 19.11
CA ILE A 520 -23.36 -0.73 19.58
C ILE A 520 -23.53 -1.06 21.07
N LYS A 521 -23.71 -2.33 21.40
CA LYS A 521 -23.52 -2.83 22.77
C LYS A 521 -22.15 -3.49 22.88
N LEU A 522 -21.21 -2.81 23.54
CA LEU A 522 -20.00 -3.44 24.04
C LEU A 522 -20.40 -4.42 25.15
N LEU A 523 -20.53 -5.70 24.80
CA LEU A 523 -20.59 -6.76 25.79
C LEU A 523 -19.19 -6.93 26.38
N MET A 524 -18.94 -6.31 27.53
CA MET A 524 -17.82 -6.74 28.37
C MET A 524 -18.17 -8.13 28.89
N ILE A 525 -17.58 -9.15 28.29
CA ILE A 525 -17.55 -10.48 28.86
C ILE A 525 -16.55 -10.37 30.03
N CYS A 526 -17.09 -10.25 31.25
CA CYS A 526 -16.30 -10.36 32.48
C CYS A 526 -15.80 -11.79 32.69
#